data_AF-A0A813X8M6-F1
#
_entry.id   AF-A0A813X8M6-F1
#
_cell.length_a   1.000
_cell.length_b   1.000
_cell.length_c   1.000
_cell.angle_alpha   90.00
_cell.angle_beta   90.00
_cell.angle_gamma   90.00
#
_symmetry.space_group_name_H-M   'P 1'
#
loop_
_entity.id
_entity.type
_entity.pdbx_description
1 polymer ?
#
loop_
_entity_poly.entity_id
_entity_poly.type
_entity_poly.pdbx_seq_one_letter_code
_entity_poly.pdbx_strand_id
1 'polypeptide(L)'
;MEKLSRDTLASIYELKREMLFFRGSIVPLKEIIIKLQKEEETQIIQEGTIIYLKDLYDHVVQVNDTMYAYREMLSSFIDFYMMINSNGMNEVMKTLTIISTIFIPLTFIVGVYGMNFDNMPEIHWKYGYMGVLVCMVTLTIIMLSCFKKKKWF
;
A
#
# COMPACT_ATOMS: atom_id res chain seq x y z
N MET A 1 0.15 -15.49 1.61
CA MET A 1 -0.13 -14.10 2.04
C MET A 1 -1.08 -13.37 1.08
N GLU A 2 -0.99 -13.58 -0.24
CA GLU A 2 -1.79 -12.87 -1.25
C GLU A 2 -3.31 -13.11 -1.19
N LYS A 3 -3.76 -14.31 -0.75
CA LYS A 3 -5.19 -14.62 -0.60
C LYS A 3 -5.85 -13.83 0.54
N LEU A 4 -5.15 -13.69 1.67
CA LEU A 4 -5.63 -12.96 2.85
C LEU A 4 -5.90 -11.48 2.54
N SER A 5 -5.21 -10.93 1.55
CA SER A 5 -5.27 -9.49 1.26
C SER A 5 -6.45 -9.10 0.38
N ARG A 6 -6.86 -9.95 -0.58
CA ARG A 6 -8.09 -9.72 -1.36
C ARG A 6 -9.33 -9.82 -0.48
N ASP A 7 -9.37 -10.79 0.42
CA ASP A 7 -10.49 -10.98 1.35
C ASP A 7 -10.59 -9.81 2.34
N THR A 8 -9.45 -9.28 2.80
CA THR A 8 -9.41 -8.08 3.66
C THR A 8 -9.91 -6.84 2.91
N LEU A 9 -9.44 -6.63 1.66
CA LEU A 9 -9.89 -5.51 0.84
C LEU A 9 -11.40 -5.58 0.58
N ALA A 10 -11.90 -6.77 0.23
CA ALA A 10 -13.33 -7.01 0.04
C ALA A 10 -14.11 -6.68 1.32
N SER A 11 -13.65 -7.13 2.49
CA SER A 11 -14.26 -6.82 3.77
C SER A 11 -14.32 -5.31 4.06
N ILE A 12 -13.27 -4.55 3.73
CA ILE A 12 -13.25 -3.09 3.88
C ILE A 12 -14.27 -2.43 2.95
N TYR A 13 -14.39 -2.91 1.70
CA TYR A 13 -15.40 -2.42 0.77
C TYR A 13 -16.82 -2.73 1.23
N GLU A 14 -17.06 -3.92 1.78
CA GLU A 14 -18.35 -4.31 2.35
C GLU A 14 -18.73 -3.38 3.52
N LEU A 15 -17.82 -3.14 4.47
CA LEU A 15 -18.03 -2.20 5.57
C LEU A 15 -18.32 -0.79 5.07
N LYS A 16 -17.58 -0.31 4.05
CA LYS A 16 -17.83 1.02 3.46
C LYS A 16 -19.22 1.10 2.82
N ARG A 17 -19.69 0.02 2.21
CA ARG A 17 -21.04 -0.09 1.63
C ARG A 17 -22.12 -0.09 2.70
N GLU A 18 -21.92 -0.82 3.79
CA GLU A 18 -22.83 -0.81 4.95
C GLU A 18 -22.94 0.58 5.58
N MET A 19 -21.82 1.31 5.71
CA MET A 19 -21.85 2.69 6.20
C MET A 19 -22.63 3.64 5.29
N LEU A 20 -22.54 3.45 3.96
CA LEU A 20 -23.34 4.22 3.01
C LEU A 20 -24.84 3.92 3.13
N PHE A 21 -25.21 2.66 3.34
CA PHE A 21 -26.58 2.27 3.61
C PHE A 21 -27.10 2.91 4.91
N PHE A 22 -26.31 2.84 5.98
CA PHE A 22 -26.65 3.41 7.28
C PHE A 22 -26.84 4.93 7.23
N ARG A 23 -25.99 5.65 6.46
CA ARG A 23 -26.14 7.08 6.17
C ARG A 23 -27.49 7.40 5.54
N GLY A 24 -27.96 6.53 4.63
CA GLY A 24 -29.26 6.66 3.97
C GLY A 24 -30.44 6.66 4.94
N SER A 25 -30.30 6.07 6.12
CA SER A 25 -31.33 6.06 7.18
C SER A 25 -31.15 7.20 8.19
N ILE A 26 -29.91 7.53 8.56
CA ILE A 26 -29.62 8.55 9.58
C ILE A 26 -29.95 9.97 9.10
N VAL A 27 -29.60 10.31 7.85
CA VAL A 27 -29.80 11.67 7.35
C VAL A 27 -31.29 12.04 7.32
N PRO A 28 -32.21 11.21 6.80
CA PRO A 28 -33.64 11.47 6.89
C PRO A 28 -34.16 11.51 8.33
N LEU A 29 -33.64 10.67 9.22
CA LEU A 29 -34.04 10.67 10.64
C LEU A 29 -33.75 12.03 11.29
N LYS A 30 -32.58 12.63 10.99
CA LYS A 30 -32.24 13.98 11.45
C LYS A 30 -33.26 15.01 10.98
N GLU A 31 -33.66 14.96 9.71
CA GLU A 31 -34.65 15.89 9.15
C GLU A 31 -36.03 15.73 9.78
N ILE A 32 -36.45 14.49 10.06
CA ILE A 32 -37.72 14.20 10.73
C ILE A 32 -37.70 14.79 12.14
N ILE A 33 -36.62 14.60 12.90
CA ILE A 33 -36.51 15.14 14.26
C ILE A 33 -36.56 16.68 14.24
N ILE A 34 -35.89 17.33 13.28
CA ILE A 34 -35.96 18.79 13.13
C ILE A 34 -37.40 19.25 12.85
N LYS A 35 -38.15 18.52 12.01
CA LYS A 35 -39.56 18.84 11.73
C LYS A 35 -40.42 18.70 12.98
N LEU A 36 -40.27 17.60 13.72
CA LEU A 36 -40.98 17.35 14.98
C LEU A 36 -40.67 18.39 16.06
N GLN A 37 -39.46 18.95 16.08
CA GLN A 37 -39.11 20.05 17.00
C GLN A 37 -39.73 21.40 16.63
N LYS A 38 -40.05 21.63 15.34
CA LYS A 38 -40.58 22.91 14.84
C LYS A 38 -42.11 22.95 14.75
N GLU A 39 -42.77 21.80 14.67
CA GLU A 39 -44.23 21.71 14.65
C GLU A 39 -44.81 21.94 16.06
N GLU A 40 -44.85 23.19 16.50
CA GLU A 40 -45.56 23.64 17.72
C GLU A 40 -47.09 23.41 17.63
N GLU A 41 -47.63 23.20 16.43
CA GLU A 41 -49.08 23.13 16.17
C GLU A 41 -49.70 21.72 16.27
N THR A 42 -48.91 20.66 16.46
CA THR A 42 -49.50 19.32 16.63
C THR A 42 -49.94 19.13 18.07
N GLN A 43 -51.25 18.89 18.30
CA GLN A 43 -51.82 18.54 19.62
C GLN A 43 -51.23 17.25 20.25
N ILE A 44 -50.28 16.62 19.58
CA ILE A 44 -49.66 15.34 19.93
C ILE A 44 -48.35 15.55 20.72
N ILE A 45 -47.63 16.67 20.50
CA ILE A 45 -46.32 16.93 21.14
C ILE A 45 -46.50 17.92 22.28
N GLN A 46 -46.24 17.45 23.52
CA GLN A 46 -46.22 18.30 24.70
C GLN A 46 -44.87 19.02 24.84
N GLU A 47 -44.85 20.19 25.48
CA GLU A 47 -43.61 20.97 25.72
C GLU A 47 -42.51 20.14 26.41
N GLY A 48 -42.88 19.24 27.32
CA GLY A 48 -41.94 18.32 27.98
C GLY A 48 -41.27 17.32 27.03
N THR A 49 -41.94 16.95 25.94
CA THR A 49 -41.43 16.00 24.93
C THR A 49 -40.33 16.63 24.05
N ILE A 50 -40.33 17.95 23.89
CA ILE A 50 -39.34 18.69 23.09
C ILE A 50 -37.92 18.50 23.64
N ILE A 51 -37.77 18.38 24.97
CA ILE A 51 -36.48 18.14 25.63
C ILE A 51 -35.88 16.79 25.18
N TYR A 52 -36.70 15.74 25.15
CA TYR A 52 -36.28 14.41 24.68
C TYR A 52 -35.99 14.39 23.17
N LEU A 53 -36.72 15.17 22.37
CA LEU A 53 -36.44 15.32 20.94
C LEU A 53 -35.13 16.05 20.66
N LYS A 54 -34.72 16.98 21.53
CA LYS A 54 -33.40 17.63 21.44
C LYS A 54 -32.27 16.66 21.76
N ASP A 55 -32.40 15.87 22.82
CA ASP A 55 -31.42 14.84 23.18
C ASP A 55 -31.29 13.78 22.07
N LEU A 56 -32.41 13.33 21.51
CA LEU A 56 -32.41 12.44 20.35
C LEU A 56 -31.71 13.07 19.12
N TYR A 57 -31.91 14.36 18.88
CA TYR A 57 -31.23 15.07 17.81
C TYR A 57 -29.71 15.08 18.02
N ASP A 58 -29.26 15.40 19.23
CA ASP A 58 -27.82 15.44 19.56
C ASP A 58 -27.19 14.05 19.39
N HIS A 59 -27.87 12.98 19.80
CA HIS A 59 -27.43 11.61 19.54
C HIS A 59 -27.34 11.27 18.05
N VAL A 60 -28.33 11.67 17.25
CA VAL A 60 -28.31 11.45 15.79
C VAL A 60 -27.16 12.19 15.13
N VAL A 61 -26.86 13.42 15.56
CA VAL A 61 -25.69 14.19 15.11
C VAL A 61 -24.39 13.46 15.48
N GLN A 62 -24.26 13.02 16.73
CA GLN A 62 -23.07 12.31 17.20
C GLN A 62 -22.82 11.00 16.42
N VAL A 63 -23.87 10.22 16.16
CA VAL A 63 -23.78 8.99 15.36
C VAL A 63 -23.38 9.31 13.92
N ASN A 64 -23.97 10.34 13.31
CA ASN A 64 -23.61 10.77 11.97
C ASN A 64 -22.12 11.15 11.88
N ASP A 65 -21.61 11.93 12.83
CA ASP A 65 -20.22 12.37 12.84
C ASP A 65 -19.25 11.20 13.06
N THR A 66 -19.60 10.27 13.95
CA THR A 66 -18.84 9.04 14.17
C THR A 66 -18.79 8.18 12.90
N MET A 67 -19.92 8.06 12.20
CA MET A 67 -19.99 7.35 10.92
C MET A 67 -19.12 8.02 9.85
N TYR A 68 -19.08 9.35 9.79
CA TYR A 68 -18.14 10.06 8.91
C TYR A 68 -16.68 9.76 9.25
N ALA A 69 -16.31 9.77 10.53
CA ALA A 69 -14.96 9.46 10.98
C ALA A 69 -14.54 8.03 10.60
N TYR A 70 -15.42 7.04 10.81
CA TYR A 70 -15.13 5.67 10.41
C TYR A 70 -15.02 5.49 8.90
N ARG A 71 -15.84 6.18 8.11
CA ARG A 71 -15.74 6.14 6.65
C ARG A 71 -14.39 6.68 6.17
N GLU A 72 -13.89 7.74 6.81
CA GLU A 72 -12.58 8.30 6.50
C GLU A 72 -11.46 7.33 6.86
N MET A 73 -11.55 6.73 8.05
CA MET A 73 -10.59 5.70 8.51
C MET A 73 -10.55 4.48 7.58
N LEU A 74 -11.70 3.99 7.12
CA LEU A 74 -11.77 2.91 6.11
C LEU A 74 -11.08 3.32 4.81
N SER A 75 -11.25 4.56 4.37
CA SER A 75 -10.56 5.08 3.17
C SER A 75 -9.05 5.15 3.39
N SER A 76 -8.60 5.64 4.54
CA SER A 76 -7.17 5.64 4.91
C SER A 76 -6.58 4.23 4.95
N PHE A 77 -7.34 3.21 5.39
CA PHE A 77 -6.87 1.83 5.36
C PHE A 77 -6.72 1.26 3.95
N ILE A 78 -7.60 1.64 3.02
CA ILE A 78 -7.45 1.26 1.61
C ILE A 78 -6.14 1.86 1.06
N ASP A 79 -5.89 3.14 1.32
CA ASP A 79 -4.68 3.83 0.84
C ASP A 79 -3.41 3.22 1.46
N PHE A 80 -3.43 2.95 2.77
CA PHE A 80 -2.35 2.27 3.47
C PHE A 80 -2.08 0.87 2.92
N TYR A 81 -3.13 0.12 2.61
CA TYR A 81 -3.02 -1.20 1.98
C TYR A 81 -2.36 -1.11 0.60
N MET A 82 -2.77 -0.15 -0.24
CA MET A 82 -2.13 0.09 -1.54
C MET A 82 -0.65 0.45 -1.39
N MET A 83 -0.31 1.26 -0.39
CA MET A 83 1.07 1.63 -0.08
C MET A 83 1.92 0.40 0.32
N ILE A 84 1.43 -0.47 1.19
CA ILE A 84 2.14 -1.71 1.55
C ILE A 84 2.39 -2.57 0.32
N ASN A 85 1.37 -2.76 -0.52
CA ASN A 85 1.48 -3.59 -1.72
C ASN A 85 2.49 -3.00 -2.73
N SER A 86 2.49 -1.68 -2.92
CA SER A 86 3.47 -0.98 -3.75
C SER A 86 4.90 -1.11 -3.19
N ASN A 87 5.07 -0.99 -1.87
CA ASN A 87 6.37 -1.18 -1.22
C ASN A 87 6.91 -2.60 -1.42
N GLY A 88 6.05 -3.63 -1.31
CA GLY A 88 6.45 -5.01 -1.60
C GLY A 88 6.94 -5.18 -3.03
N MET A 89 6.25 -4.58 -4.02
CA MET A 89 6.70 -4.61 -5.41
C MET A 89 8.04 -3.90 -5.61
N ASN A 90 8.27 -2.77 -4.93
CA ASN A 90 9.56 -2.09 -4.95
C ASN A 90 10.70 -2.95 -4.38
N GLU A 91 10.43 -3.73 -3.34
CA GLU A 91 11.41 -4.64 -2.74
C GLU A 91 11.76 -5.82 -3.64
N VAL A 92 10.75 -6.43 -4.28
CA VAL A 92 10.97 -7.48 -5.30
C VAL A 92 11.80 -6.94 -6.47
N MET A 93 11.45 -5.77 -6.99
CA MET A 93 12.18 -5.12 -8.10
C MET A 93 13.62 -4.76 -7.71
N LYS A 94 13.84 -4.26 -6.50
CA LYS A 94 15.19 -4.01 -5.96
C LYS A 94 16.00 -5.30 -5.94
N THR A 95 15.43 -6.39 -5.41
CA THR A 95 16.11 -7.68 -5.31
C THR A 95 16.52 -8.21 -6.68
N LEU A 96 15.60 -8.19 -7.65
CA LEU A 96 15.88 -8.60 -9.03
C LEU A 96 16.96 -7.72 -9.68
N THR A 97 16.88 -6.39 -9.48
CA THR A 97 17.84 -5.43 -10.05
C THR A 97 19.25 -5.62 -9.49
N ILE A 98 19.37 -5.86 -8.18
CA ILE A 98 20.65 -6.13 -7.52
C ILE A 98 21.28 -7.38 -8.12
N ILE A 99 20.50 -8.47 -8.22
CA ILE A 99 20.97 -9.73 -8.83
C ILE A 99 21.39 -9.47 -10.28
N SER A 100 20.54 -8.88 -11.11
CA SER A 100 20.84 -8.62 -12.53
C SER A 100 22.07 -7.73 -12.73
N THR A 101 22.24 -6.68 -11.93
CA THR A 101 23.36 -5.74 -12.06
C THR A 101 24.70 -6.40 -11.72
N ILE A 102 24.70 -7.41 -10.85
CA ILE A 102 25.88 -8.23 -10.57
C ILE A 102 26.14 -9.19 -11.72
N PHE A 103 25.12 -9.93 -12.16
CA PHE A 103 25.29 -11.00 -13.15
C PHE A 103 25.51 -10.51 -14.59
N ILE A 104 24.91 -9.41 -15.04
CA ILE A 104 25.04 -8.92 -16.42
C ILE A 104 26.51 -8.67 -16.83
N PRO A 105 27.33 -7.89 -16.09
CA PRO A 105 28.73 -7.67 -16.45
C PRO A 105 29.58 -8.94 -16.31
N LEU A 106 29.29 -9.79 -15.31
CA LEU A 106 29.98 -11.07 -15.14
C LEU A 106 29.74 -11.99 -16.34
N THR A 107 28.48 -12.16 -16.73
CA THR A 107 28.08 -12.97 -17.88
C THR A 107 28.62 -12.39 -19.19
N PHE A 108 28.71 -11.06 -19.32
CA PHE A 108 29.35 -10.44 -20.47
C PHE A 108 30.83 -10.81 -20.56
N ILE A 109 31.59 -10.74 -19.46
CA ILE A 109 33.01 -11.13 -19.45
C ILE A 109 33.16 -12.61 -19.78
N VAL A 110 32.36 -13.48 -19.16
CA VAL A 110 32.34 -14.93 -19.49
C VAL A 110 31.99 -15.14 -20.96
N GLY A 111 31.03 -14.40 -21.49
CA GLY A 111 30.61 -14.46 -22.89
C GLY A 111 31.74 -14.09 -23.84
N VAL A 112 32.44 -12.98 -23.59
CA VAL A 112 33.59 -12.52 -24.39
C VAL A 112 34.71 -13.56 -24.38
N TYR A 113 35.07 -14.09 -23.20
CA TYR A 113 36.10 -15.13 -23.06
C TYR A 113 35.64 -16.52 -23.53
N GLY A 114 34.33 -16.73 -23.72
CA GLY A 114 33.75 -17.93 -24.30
C GLY A 114 33.66 -17.90 -25.83
N MET A 115 34.04 -16.78 -26.47
CA MET A 115 34.12 -16.71 -27.92
C MET A 115 35.40 -17.40 -28.41
N ASN A 116 35.29 -18.30 -29.40
CA ASN A 116 36.41 -19.04 -29.98
C ASN A 116 37.26 -18.14 -30.92
N PHE A 117 37.88 -17.08 -30.39
CA PHE A 117 38.82 -16.26 -31.14
C PHE A 117 40.24 -16.77 -30.97
N ASP A 118 40.92 -17.03 -32.10
CA ASP A 118 42.29 -17.56 -32.16
C ASP A 118 43.36 -16.49 -31.86
N ASN A 119 43.00 -15.20 -31.87
CA ASN A 119 43.95 -14.07 -31.78
C ASN A 119 43.62 -13.11 -30.62
N MET A 120 43.30 -13.65 -29.44
CA MET A 120 43.21 -12.86 -28.20
C MET A 120 44.55 -12.91 -27.45
N PRO A 121 45.25 -11.79 -27.27
CA PRO A 121 46.55 -11.77 -26.59
C PRO A 121 46.46 -12.23 -25.13
N GLU A 122 45.29 -12.12 -24.47
CA GLU A 122 45.10 -12.57 -23.09
C GLU A 122 44.99 -14.09 -22.92
N ILE A 123 44.66 -14.86 -23.98
CA ILE A 123 44.47 -16.33 -23.90
C ILE A 123 45.80 -17.07 -23.75
N HIS A 124 46.85 -16.60 -24.41
CA HIS A 124 48.19 -17.20 -24.33
C HIS A 124 48.95 -16.79 -23.06
N TRP A 125 48.39 -15.90 -22.24
CA TRP A 125 49.01 -15.50 -20.99
C TRP A 125 48.75 -16.54 -19.89
N LYS A 126 49.82 -17.09 -19.31
CA LYS A 126 49.78 -18.08 -18.23
C LYS A 126 48.90 -17.69 -17.04
N TYR A 127 48.72 -16.38 -16.79
CA TYR A 127 47.89 -15.84 -15.71
C TYR A 127 46.57 -15.21 -16.18
N GLY A 128 46.23 -15.25 -17.47
CA GLY A 128 45.04 -14.61 -18.02
C GLY A 128 43.74 -15.11 -17.35
N TYR A 129 43.60 -16.43 -17.19
CA TYR A 129 42.45 -17.04 -16.51
C TYR A 129 42.32 -16.59 -15.04
N MET A 130 43.42 -16.60 -14.28
CA MET A 130 43.44 -16.13 -12.89
C MET A 130 43.16 -14.62 -12.79
N GLY A 131 43.70 -13.81 -13.69
CA GLY A 131 43.48 -12.36 -13.74
C GLY A 131 42.02 -12.01 -13.99
N VAL A 132 41.36 -12.71 -14.91
CA VAL A 132 39.93 -12.53 -15.22
C VAL A 132 39.06 -12.93 -14.02
N LEU A 133 39.35 -14.05 -13.36
CA LEU A 133 38.65 -14.46 -12.13
C LEU A 133 38.79 -13.42 -11.01
N VAL A 134 40.01 -12.92 -10.77
CA VAL A 134 40.24 -11.87 -9.77
C VAL A 134 39.48 -10.59 -10.13
N CYS A 135 39.46 -10.21 -11.42
CA CYS A 135 38.70 -9.06 -11.91
C CYS A 135 37.19 -9.24 -11.65
N MET A 136 36.61 -10.38 -12.00
CA MET A 136 35.19 -10.71 -11.76
C MET A 136 34.82 -10.66 -10.27
N VAL A 137 35.64 -11.26 -9.40
CA VAL A 137 35.43 -11.24 -7.95
C VAL A 137 35.52 -9.81 -7.42
N THR A 138 36.52 -9.04 -7.85
CA THR A 138 36.70 -7.65 -7.43
C THR A 138 35.51 -6.79 -7.85
N LEU A 139 35.03 -6.94 -9.09
CA LEU A 139 33.87 -6.21 -9.62
C LEU A 139 32.59 -6.55 -8.83
N THR A 140 32.40 -7.82 -8.48
CA THR A 140 31.28 -8.27 -7.63
C THR A 140 31.33 -7.62 -6.24
N ILE A 141 32.50 -7.62 -5.60
CA ILE A 141 32.70 -7.01 -4.27
C ILE A 141 32.45 -5.50 -4.30
N ILE A 142 32.91 -4.81 -5.34
CA ILE A 142 32.66 -3.37 -5.54
C ILE A 142 31.16 -3.09 -5.65
N MET A 143 30.44 -3.86 -6.47
CA MET A 143 29.00 -3.69 -6.65
C MET A 143 28.23 -3.96 -5.35
N LEU A 144 28.52 -5.06 -4.65
CA LEU A 144 27.90 -5.37 -3.35
C LEU A 144 28.17 -4.26 -2.31
N SER A 145 29.39 -3.75 -2.26
CA SER A 145 29.75 -2.66 -1.35
C SER A 145 29.01 -1.36 -1.69
N CYS A 146 28.81 -1.07 -2.98
CA CYS A 146 28.03 0.07 -3.44
C CYS A 146 26.54 -0.05 -3.04
N PHE A 147 25.92 -1.21 -3.26
CA PHE A 147 24.54 -1.47 -2.86
C PHE A 147 24.34 -1.40 -1.35
N LYS A 148 25.29 -1.92 -0.56
CA LYS A 148 25.28 -1.82 0.90
C LYS A 148 25.36 -0.36 1.38
N LYS A 149 26.22 0.47 0.78
CA LYS A 149 26.34 1.91 1.12
C LYS A 149 25.07 2.70 0.77
N LYS A 150 24.38 2.32 -0.30
CA LYS A 150 23.14 3.00 -0.72
C LYS A 150 21.89 2.56 0.06
N LYS A 151 22.00 1.66 1.05
CA LYS A 151 20.85 1.07 1.77
C LYS A 151 19.80 0.46 0.83
N TRP A 152 20.26 -0.14 -0.27
CA TRP A 152 19.41 -0.94 -1.14
C TRP A 152 19.22 -2.37 -0.59
N PHE A 153 19.95 -2.67 0.49
CA PHE A 153 19.84 -3.82 1.38
C PHE A 153 19.14 -3.40 2.68
#